data_AF-A0A416XY63-F1
#
_entry.id   AF-A0A416XY63-F1
#
_cell.length_a   1.000
_cell.length_b   1.000
_cell.length_c   1.000
_cell.angle_alpha   90.00
_cell.angle_beta   90.00
_cell.angle_gamma   90.00
#
_symmetry.space_group_name_H-M   'P 1'
#
loop_
_entity.id
_entity.type
_entity.pdbx_description
1 polymer ?
#
loop_
_entity_poly.entity_id
_entity_poly.type
_entity_poly.pdbx_seq_one_letter_code
_entity_poly.pdbx_strand_id
1 'polypeptide(L)'
;MKRFSSTTLKTAFVKSIPIFCSYVFVSMAYGMMMASAGFPWYDSLLVSLTVYTGAFQFVLITFLSSGASLITIALTALLMNSRQSFYSITFLKEFKQMGRRKLYMIHTMTDETYAVNCTLDLPKKEKEDTMFLVALFSRYYWIVGSVLGGILGQIVPFDLTGLDFCMTALFLIIFIDQWEKAEKHTLALSPL
;
A
#
# COMPACT_ATOMS: atom_id res chain seq x y z
N MET A 1 7.71 -23.50 13.53
CA MET A 1 6.54 -22.60 13.72
C MET A 1 6.65 -22.00 15.12
N LYS A 2 7.34 -20.86 15.28
CA LYS A 2 7.53 -20.24 16.61
C LYS A 2 6.20 -19.60 17.04
N ARG A 3 5.67 -20.00 18.21
CA ARG A 3 4.50 -19.37 18.82
C ARG A 3 4.82 -17.91 19.10
N PHE A 4 4.14 -16.99 18.42
CA PHE A 4 4.18 -15.57 18.76
C PHE A 4 3.62 -15.39 20.18
N SER A 5 4.25 -14.54 21.00
CA SER A 5 3.73 -14.22 22.33
C SER A 5 2.41 -13.47 22.20
N SER A 6 1.44 -13.79 23.06
CA SER A 6 0.13 -13.12 23.08
C SER A 6 0.25 -11.60 23.30
N THR A 7 1.32 -11.15 23.95
CA THR A 7 1.63 -9.73 24.17
C THR A 7 2.06 -9.05 22.88
N THR A 8 2.95 -9.67 22.10
CA THR A 8 3.39 -9.19 20.77
C THR A 8 2.22 -9.07 19.80
N LEU A 9 1.28 -10.02 19.84
CA LEU A 9 0.07 -10.02 19.03
C LEU A 9 -0.86 -8.84 19.36
N LYS A 10 -1.10 -8.56 20.65
CA LYS A 10 -1.90 -7.40 21.08
C LYS A 10 -1.24 -6.08 20.66
N THR A 11 0.06 -5.94 20.87
CA THR A 11 0.79 -4.71 20.50
C THR A 11 0.76 -4.48 18.99
N ALA A 12 1.00 -5.52 18.19
CA ALA A 12 0.91 -5.44 16.73
C ALA A 12 -0.50 -5.04 16.28
N PHE A 13 -1.54 -5.64 16.87
CA PHE A 13 -2.93 -5.33 16.52
C PHE A 13 -3.27 -3.86 16.82
N VAL A 14 -2.99 -3.38 18.04
CA VAL A 14 -3.26 -1.99 18.45
C VAL A 14 -2.53 -0.99 17.56
N LYS A 15 -1.26 -1.25 17.23
CA LYS A 15 -0.47 -0.40 16.34
C LYS A 15 -0.94 -0.45 14.89
N SER A 16 -1.61 -1.52 14.47
CA SER A 16 -2.17 -1.68 13.13
C SER A 16 -3.55 -1.02 12.95
N ILE A 17 -4.24 -0.60 14.01
CA ILE A 17 -5.59 0.01 13.92
C ILE A 17 -5.62 1.24 13.00
N PRO A 18 -4.69 2.20 13.09
CA PRO A 18 -4.68 3.35 12.18
C PRO A 18 -4.51 2.93 10.71
N ILE A 19 -3.69 1.90 10.47
CA ILE A 19 -3.46 1.34 9.13
C ILE A 19 -4.71 0.63 8.62
N PHE A 20 -5.42 -0.10 9.50
CA PHE A 20 -6.65 -0.81 9.15
C PHE A 20 -7.69 0.12 8.54
N CYS A 21 -8.00 1.23 9.22
CA CYS A 21 -9.05 2.15 8.75
C CYS A 21 -8.75 2.73 7.36
N SER A 22 -7.51 3.18 7.14
CA SER A 22 -7.10 3.73 5.84
C SER A 22 -7.01 2.65 4.77
N TYR A 23 -6.43 1.48 5.06
CA TYR A 23 -6.25 0.42 4.07
C TYR A 23 -7.57 -0.16 3.61
N VAL A 24 -8.50 -0.40 4.54
CA VAL A 24 -9.82 -0.94 4.22
C VAL A 24 -10.60 0.03 3.33
N PHE A 25 -10.62 1.33 3.65
CA PHE A 25 -11.34 2.32 2.87
C PHE A 25 -10.75 2.50 1.46
N VAL A 26 -9.41 2.64 1.37
CA VAL A 26 -8.72 2.84 0.10
C VAL A 26 -8.80 1.59 -0.78
N SER A 27 -8.59 0.40 -0.22
CA SER A 27 -8.69 -0.85 -1.00
C SER A 27 -10.12 -1.14 -1.46
N MET A 28 -11.15 -0.79 -0.68
CA MET A 28 -12.53 -0.86 -1.16
C MET A 28 -12.77 0.05 -2.35
N ALA A 29 -12.30 1.30 -2.30
CA ALA A 29 -12.41 2.23 -3.42
C ALA A 29 -11.71 1.68 -4.68
N TYR A 30 -10.52 1.07 -4.51
CA TYR A 30 -9.81 0.38 -5.59
C TYR A 30 -10.64 -0.77 -6.20
N GLY A 31 -11.19 -1.64 -5.35
CA GLY A 31 -12.02 -2.76 -5.80
C GLY A 31 -13.27 -2.31 -6.55
N MET A 32 -13.94 -1.27 -6.06
CA MET A 32 -15.10 -0.68 -6.72
C MET A 32 -14.73 -0.07 -8.08
N MET A 33 -13.55 0.56 -8.18
CA MET A 33 -13.09 1.14 -9.43
C MET A 33 -12.73 0.08 -10.47
N MET A 34 -12.10 -1.03 -10.07
CA MET A 34 -11.87 -2.19 -10.95
C MET A 34 -13.20 -2.70 -11.51
N ALA A 35 -14.23 -2.83 -10.67
CA ALA A 35 -15.58 -3.21 -11.10
C ALA A 35 -16.18 -2.19 -12.09
N SER A 36 -16.02 -0.89 -11.81
CA SER A 36 -16.47 0.20 -12.70
C SER A 36 -15.78 0.18 -14.07
N ALA A 37 -14.51 -0.21 -14.11
CA ALA A 37 -13.74 -0.36 -15.34
C ALA A 37 -14.13 -1.63 -16.14
N GLY A 38 -15.11 -2.40 -15.67
CA GLY A 38 -15.59 -3.62 -16.31
C GLY A 38 -14.79 -4.88 -15.94
N PHE A 39 -13.83 -4.78 -15.01
CA PHE A 39 -13.06 -5.93 -14.57
C PHE A 39 -13.79 -6.70 -13.45
N PRO A 40 -13.77 -8.04 -13.51
CA PRO A 40 -14.33 -8.87 -12.46
C PRO A 40 -13.54 -8.79 -11.15
N TRP A 41 -14.20 -9.10 -10.02
CA TRP A 41 -13.62 -9.06 -8.67
C TRP A 41 -12.37 -9.94 -8.49
N TYR A 42 -12.17 -10.97 -9.32
CA TYR A 42 -10.97 -11.80 -9.24
C TYR A 42 -9.74 -11.09 -9.82
N ASP A 43 -9.89 -10.14 -10.74
CA ASP A 43 -8.77 -9.37 -11.27
C ASP A 43 -8.25 -8.37 -10.24
N SER A 44 -9.14 -7.75 -9.46
CA SER A 44 -8.73 -6.87 -8.34
C SER A 44 -7.99 -7.65 -7.26
N LEU A 45 -8.37 -8.91 -7.02
CA LEU A 45 -7.65 -9.83 -6.14
C LEU A 45 -6.27 -10.20 -6.71
N LEU A 46 -6.17 -10.58 -7.99
CA LEU A 46 -4.91 -10.94 -8.64
C LEU A 46 -3.91 -9.77 -8.63
N VAL A 47 -4.38 -8.57 -8.94
CA VAL A 47 -3.56 -7.36 -8.86
C VAL A 47 -3.16 -7.07 -7.41
N SER A 48 -4.07 -7.25 -6.44
CA SER A 48 -3.75 -7.10 -5.00
C SER A 48 -2.75 -8.12 -4.46
N LEU A 49 -2.67 -9.29 -5.09
CA LEU A 49 -1.69 -10.32 -4.73
C LEU A 49 -0.32 -10.09 -5.38
N THR A 50 -0.28 -9.53 -6.58
CA THR A 50 0.96 -9.35 -7.36
C THR A 50 1.62 -8.00 -7.09
N VAL A 51 0.81 -6.96 -6.95
CA VAL A 51 1.23 -5.56 -6.81
C VAL A 51 0.80 -5.08 -5.44
N TYR A 52 1.74 -4.85 -4.53
CA TYR A 52 1.46 -4.40 -3.16
C TYR A 52 1.70 -2.90 -2.99
N THR A 53 1.10 -2.11 -3.88
CA THR A 53 1.23 -0.64 -3.87
C THR A 53 -0.12 -0.01 -4.20
N GLY A 54 -0.81 0.53 -3.19
CA GLY A 54 -2.15 1.11 -3.37
C GLY A 54 -2.22 2.19 -4.43
N ALA A 55 -1.37 3.23 -4.35
CA ALA A 55 -1.37 4.33 -5.32
C ALA A 55 -1.11 3.87 -6.76
N PHE A 56 -0.21 2.89 -6.95
CA PHE A 56 0.08 2.37 -8.29
C PHE A 56 -1.03 1.47 -8.81
N GLN A 57 -1.76 0.74 -7.96
CA GLN A 57 -2.92 -0.04 -8.39
C GLN A 57 -4.01 0.82 -9.01
N PHE A 58 -4.26 2.02 -8.48
CA PHE A 58 -5.19 2.97 -9.10
C PHE A 58 -4.72 3.46 -10.47
N VAL A 59 -3.44 3.80 -10.61
CA VAL A 59 -2.86 4.17 -11.92
C VAL A 59 -2.90 3.00 -12.90
N LEU A 60 -2.70 1.78 -12.40
CA LEU A 60 -2.73 0.56 -13.19
C LEU A 60 -4.10 0.34 -13.83
N ILE A 61 -5.21 0.69 -13.17
CA ILE A 61 -6.55 0.63 -13.77
C ILE A 61 -6.59 1.48 -15.05
N THR A 62 -6.13 2.73 -14.98
CA THR A 62 -6.06 3.63 -16.14
C THR A 62 -5.17 3.07 -17.24
N PHE A 63 -4.04 2.46 -16.87
CA PHE A 63 -3.13 1.82 -17.84
C PHE A 63 -3.72 0.58 -18.51
N LEU A 64 -4.47 -0.24 -17.76
CA LEU A 64 -5.18 -1.39 -18.31
C LEU A 64 -6.29 -0.94 -19.26
N SER A 65 -7.04 0.10 -18.91
CA SER A 65 -8.11 0.66 -19.77
C SER A 65 -7.59 1.39 -21.01
N SER A 66 -6.42 2.02 -20.93
CA SER A 66 -5.80 2.76 -22.06
C SER A 66 -4.87 1.91 -22.94
N GLY A 67 -4.60 0.66 -22.55
CA GLY A 67 -3.66 -0.21 -23.27
C GLY A 67 -2.21 0.27 -23.21
N ALA A 68 -1.80 0.89 -22.10
CA ALA A 68 -0.45 1.42 -21.94
C ALA A 68 0.63 0.32 -22.05
N SER A 69 1.79 0.68 -22.60
CA SER A 69 2.89 -0.29 -22.77
C SER A 69 3.41 -0.80 -21.42
N LEU A 70 3.83 -2.07 -21.37
CA LEU A 70 4.44 -2.66 -20.17
C LEU A 70 5.66 -1.86 -19.66
N ILE A 71 6.39 -1.20 -20.56
CA ILE A 71 7.55 -0.36 -20.22
C ILE A 71 7.08 0.87 -19.45
N THR A 72 6.02 1.54 -19.91
CA THR A 72 5.42 2.69 -19.21
C THR A 72 4.94 2.28 -17.81
N ILE A 73 4.24 1.16 -17.72
CA ILE A 73 3.74 0.61 -16.45
C ILE A 73 4.91 0.35 -15.49
N ALA A 74 5.99 -0.29 -15.95
CA ALA A 74 7.16 -0.60 -15.14
C ALA A 74 7.92 0.67 -14.69
N LEU A 75 8.09 1.65 -15.58
CA LEU A 75 8.75 2.92 -15.25
C LEU A 75 7.94 3.72 -14.23
N THR A 76 6.62 3.84 -14.43
CA THR A 76 5.74 4.52 -13.49
C THR A 76 5.73 3.80 -12.14
N ALA A 77 5.67 2.46 -12.12
CA ALA A 77 5.78 1.68 -10.89
C ALA A 77 7.09 1.99 -10.15
N LEU A 78 8.22 1.99 -10.85
CA LEU A 78 9.53 2.23 -10.27
C LEU A 78 9.65 3.66 -9.72
N LEU A 79 9.19 4.65 -10.47
CA LEU A 79 9.23 6.06 -10.07
C LEU A 79 8.34 6.32 -8.84
N MET A 80 7.11 5.81 -8.84
CA MET A 80 6.18 5.97 -7.72
C MET A 80 6.64 5.24 -6.45
N ASN A 81 7.27 4.06 -6.58
CA ASN A 81 7.72 3.25 -5.46
C ASN A 81 9.17 3.51 -5.02
N SER A 82 9.84 4.49 -5.63
CA SER A 82 11.25 4.83 -5.33
C SER A 82 11.45 5.11 -3.83
N ARG A 83 10.52 5.82 -3.19
CA ARG A 83 10.51 6.10 -1.75
C ARG A 83 10.48 4.84 -0.88
N GLN A 84 9.59 3.90 -1.18
CA GLN A 84 9.45 2.65 -0.42
C GLN A 84 10.71 1.77 -0.55
N SER A 85 11.41 1.88 -1.68
CA SER A 85 12.73 1.27 -1.86
C SER A 85 13.77 1.86 -0.90
N PHE A 86 13.80 3.18 -0.71
CA PHE A 86 14.68 3.82 0.27
C PHE A 86 14.35 3.42 1.72
N TYR A 87 13.07 3.33 2.08
CA TYR A 87 12.65 2.84 3.41
C TYR A 87 13.13 1.43 3.70
N SER A 88 13.07 0.55 2.70
CA SER A 88 13.56 -0.82 2.79
C SER A 88 15.09 -0.88 3.00
N ILE A 89 15.84 0.09 2.48
CA ILE A 89 17.30 0.20 2.69
C ILE A 89 17.61 0.63 4.13
N THR A 90 16.86 1.57 4.70
CA THR A 90 17.04 2.02 6.10
C THR A 90 16.92 0.85 7.09
N PHE A 91 15.94 -0.03 6.87
CA PHE A 91 15.69 -1.19 7.71
C PHE A 91 16.45 -2.46 7.27
N LEU A 92 17.33 -2.38 6.27
CA LEU A 92 18.02 -3.53 5.70
C LEU A 92 18.85 -4.31 6.73
N LYS A 93 19.45 -3.63 7.72
CA LYS A 93 20.22 -4.25 8.81
C LYS A 93 19.32 -5.04 9.78
N GLU A 94 18.11 -4.55 10.04
CA GLU A 94 17.11 -5.22 10.87
C GLU A 94 16.50 -6.41 10.11
N PHE A 95 16.17 -6.24 8.82
CA PHE A 95 15.65 -7.34 8.00
C PHE A 95 16.67 -8.45 7.71
N LYS A 96 17.97 -8.12 7.68
CA LYS A 96 19.04 -9.13 7.52
C LYS A 96 19.04 -10.14 8.68
N GLN A 97 18.60 -9.74 9.88
CA GLN A 97 18.51 -10.61 11.05
C GLN A 97 17.29 -11.55 11.00
N MET A 98 16.27 -11.22 10.20
CA MET A 98 15.02 -11.98 10.06
C MET A 98 15.08 -13.15 9.07
N GLY A 99 16.23 -13.41 8.43
CA GLY A 99 16.45 -14.56 7.53
C GLY A 99 15.48 -14.59 6.34
N ARG A 100 14.70 -15.67 6.18
CA ARG A 100 13.77 -15.87 5.05
C ARG A 100 12.61 -14.86 5.01
N ARG A 101 12.30 -14.21 6.14
CA ARG A 101 11.25 -13.17 6.22
C ARG A 101 11.70 -11.84 5.60
N LYS A 102 13.01 -11.67 5.33
CA LYS A 102 13.59 -10.45 4.74
C LYS A 102 12.91 -10.04 3.44
N LEU A 103 12.77 -10.98 2.49
CA LEU A 103 12.22 -10.68 1.17
C LEU A 103 10.76 -10.24 1.26
N TYR A 104 9.99 -10.86 2.15
CA TYR A 104 8.62 -10.45 2.43
C TYR A 104 8.58 -9.04 3.01
N MET A 105 9.39 -8.75 4.04
CA MET A 105 9.43 -7.44 4.69
C MET A 105 9.86 -6.30 3.75
N ILE A 106 10.79 -6.56 2.84
CA ILE A 106 11.21 -5.59 1.81
C ILE A 106 10.06 -5.33 0.83
N HIS A 107 9.34 -6.37 0.43
CA HIS A 107 8.24 -6.25 -0.53
C HIS A 107 6.98 -5.60 0.07
N THR A 108 6.70 -5.85 1.34
CA THR A 108 5.51 -5.31 2.02
C THR A 108 5.77 -3.99 2.76
N MET A 109 6.91 -3.35 2.52
CA MET A 109 7.24 -2.07 3.15
C MET A 109 6.43 -0.95 2.51
N THR A 110 5.73 -0.20 3.33
CA THR A 110 4.88 0.94 2.94
C THR A 110 5.14 2.10 3.89
N ASP A 111 4.66 3.28 3.53
CA ASP A 111 4.86 4.50 4.33
C ASP A 111 4.24 4.34 5.74
N GLU A 112 3.11 3.66 5.86
CA GLU A 112 2.42 3.42 7.13
C GLU A 112 3.11 2.34 7.98
N THR A 113 3.57 1.26 7.35
CA THR A 113 4.32 0.22 8.06
C THR A 113 5.69 0.73 8.48
N TYR A 114 6.33 1.59 7.69
CA TYR A 114 7.55 2.32 8.05
C TYR A 114 7.33 3.23 9.27
N ALA A 115 6.28 4.06 9.25
CA ALA A 115 5.94 4.95 10.36
C ALA A 115 5.70 4.17 11.66
N VAL A 116 4.93 3.08 11.60
CA VAL A 116 4.73 2.21 12.76
C VAL A 116 6.05 1.62 13.24
N ASN A 117 6.88 1.09 12.33
CA ASN A 117 8.17 0.49 12.66
C ASN A 117 9.15 1.45 13.34
N CYS A 118 9.13 2.74 12.98
CA CYS A 118 9.93 3.79 13.64
C CYS A 118 9.46 4.10 15.07
N THR A 119 8.17 3.88 15.38
CA THR A 119 7.61 4.11 16.73
C THR A 119 7.71 2.89 17.65
N LEU A 120 8.23 1.76 17.17
CA LEU A 120 8.40 0.55 17.96
C LEU A 120 9.66 0.63 18.82
N ASP A 121 9.48 1.02 20.08
CA ASP A 121 10.50 0.90 21.13
C ASP A 121 10.33 -0.44 21.87
N LEU A 122 10.86 -1.51 21.28
CA LEU A 122 10.76 -2.88 21.79
C LEU A 122 12.12 -3.61 21.73
N PRO A 123 12.34 -4.63 22.58
CA PRO A 123 13.50 -5.50 22.48
C PRO A 123 13.61 -6.11 21.07
N LYS A 124 14.82 -6.17 20.49
CA LYS A 124 15.09 -6.55 19.08
C LYS A 124 14.23 -7.69 18.54
N LYS A 125 14.08 -8.77 19.31
CA LYS A 125 13.36 -9.98 18.89
C LYS A 125 11.83 -9.80 18.86
N GLU A 126 11.28 -9.05 19.81
CA GLU A 126 9.86 -8.69 19.84
C GLU A 126 9.53 -7.63 18.79
N LYS A 127 10.45 -6.68 18.55
CA LYS A 127 10.33 -5.70 17.47
C LYS A 127 10.19 -6.41 16.12
N GLU A 128 11.10 -7.34 15.82
CA GLU A 128 11.06 -8.13 14.59
C GLU A 128 9.74 -8.90 14.39
N ASP A 129 9.28 -9.62 15.41
CA ASP A 129 8.01 -10.36 15.32
C ASP A 129 6.80 -9.41 15.19
N THR A 130 6.82 -8.24 15.85
CA THR A 130 5.78 -7.21 15.73
C THR A 130 5.74 -6.61 14.32
N MET A 131 6.89 -6.25 13.75
CA MET A 131 6.99 -5.71 12.39
C MET A 131 6.44 -6.68 11.35
N PHE A 132 6.74 -7.98 11.50
CA PHE A 132 6.23 -9.02 10.61
C PHE A 132 4.71 -9.19 10.72
N LEU A 133 4.17 -9.18 11.93
CA LEU A 133 2.72 -9.28 12.16
C LEU A 133 1.98 -8.07 11.63
N VAL A 134 2.51 -6.85 11.82
CA VAL A 134 1.92 -5.63 11.26
C VAL A 134 1.88 -5.71 9.72
N ALA A 135 2.98 -6.10 9.08
CA ALA A 135 3.01 -6.27 7.61
C ALA A 135 2.01 -7.32 7.10
N LEU A 136 1.83 -8.42 7.85
CA LEU A 136 0.87 -9.47 7.51
C LEU A 136 -0.58 -8.98 7.67
N PHE A 137 -0.89 -8.28 8.77
CA PHE A 137 -2.20 -7.69 8.99
C PHE A 137 -2.53 -6.64 7.94
N SER A 138 -1.62 -5.71 7.64
CA SER A 138 -1.82 -4.71 6.59
C SER A 138 -2.16 -5.36 5.25
N ARG A 139 -1.47 -6.45 4.90
CA ARG A 139 -1.74 -7.16 3.64
C ARG A 139 -3.09 -7.85 3.64
N TYR A 140 -3.48 -8.44 4.76
CA TYR A 140 -4.79 -9.04 4.90
C TYR A 140 -5.90 -7.98 4.78
N TYR A 141 -5.75 -6.84 5.45
CA TYR A 141 -6.71 -5.74 5.39
C TYR A 141 -6.88 -5.21 3.96
N TRP A 142 -5.77 -5.06 3.22
CA TRP A 142 -5.82 -4.64 1.82
C TRP A 142 -6.58 -5.64 0.95
N ILE A 143 -6.23 -6.93 1.03
CA ILE A 143 -6.87 -7.97 0.22
C ILE A 143 -8.38 -8.05 0.52
N VAL A 144 -8.75 -8.06 1.80
CA VAL A 144 -10.15 -8.13 2.22
C VAL A 144 -10.92 -6.90 1.72
N GLY A 145 -10.38 -5.69 1.88
CA GLY A 145 -11.04 -4.48 1.39
C GLY A 145 -11.14 -4.44 -0.14
N SER A 146 -10.11 -4.84 -0.89
CA SER A 146 -10.17 -4.94 -2.36
C SER A 146 -11.26 -5.89 -2.85
N VAL A 147 -11.39 -7.05 -2.21
CA VAL A 147 -12.41 -8.05 -2.57
C VAL A 147 -13.80 -7.54 -2.19
N LEU A 148 -13.98 -6.99 -0.99
CA LEU A 148 -15.26 -6.42 -0.57
C LEU A 148 -15.68 -5.27 -1.50
N GLY A 149 -14.76 -4.38 -1.84
CA GLY A 149 -15.00 -3.30 -2.80
C GLY A 149 -15.37 -3.81 -4.19
N GLY A 150 -14.67 -4.83 -4.69
CA GLY A 150 -14.98 -5.45 -5.98
C GLY A 150 -16.36 -6.11 -6.01
N ILE A 151 -16.73 -6.84 -4.96
CA ILE A 151 -18.06 -7.46 -4.83
C ILE A 151 -19.14 -6.38 -4.72
N LEU A 152 -18.94 -5.37 -3.87
CA LEU A 152 -19.88 -4.25 -3.72
C LEU A 152 -20.05 -3.48 -5.04
N GLY A 153 -18.96 -3.23 -5.76
CA GLY A 153 -18.99 -2.56 -7.06
C GLY A 153 -19.74 -3.35 -8.14
N GLN A 154 -19.87 -4.67 -8.01
CA GLN A 154 -20.63 -5.52 -8.93
C GLN A 154 -22.10 -5.69 -8.55
N ILE A 155 -22.39 -5.78 -7.24
CA ILE A 155 -23.75 -6.00 -6.74
C ILE A 155 -24.56 -4.70 -6.76
N VAL A 156 -23.90 -3.56 -6.51
CA VAL A 156 -24.61 -2.30 -6.37
C VAL A 156 -24.57 -1.52 -7.69
N PRO A 157 -25.73 -1.30 -8.36
CA PRO A 157 -25.82 -0.42 -9.51
C PRO A 157 -25.86 1.04 -9.01
N PHE A 158 -24.85 1.45 -8.25
CA PHE A 158 -24.67 2.87 -7.98
C PHE A 158 -24.28 3.53 -9.29
N ASP A 159 -24.85 4.70 -9.55
CA ASP A 159 -24.39 5.59 -10.59
C ASP A 159 -22.96 6.04 -10.21
N LEU A 160 -21.95 5.29 -10.66
CA LEU A 160 -20.53 5.48 -10.32
C LEU A 160 -19.96 6.77 -10.92
N THR A 161 -20.80 7.62 -11.52
CA THR A 161 -20.51 8.94 -12.06
C THR A 161 -19.81 9.88 -11.06
N GLY A 162 -19.81 9.58 -9.75
CA GLY A 162 -19.02 10.28 -8.72
C GLY A 162 -17.67 9.64 -8.34
N LEU A 163 -17.41 8.39 -8.73
CA LEU A 163 -16.19 7.67 -8.35
C LEU A 163 -14.95 8.28 -9.03
N ASP A 164 -15.07 8.68 -10.29
CA ASP A 164 -13.99 9.35 -11.03
C ASP A 164 -13.60 10.70 -10.41
N PHE A 165 -14.57 11.40 -9.83
CA PHE A 165 -14.33 12.63 -9.07
C PHE A 165 -13.60 12.33 -7.76
N CYS A 166 -14.06 11.34 -6.97
CA CYS A 166 -13.38 10.92 -5.74
C CYS A 166 -11.93 10.49 -6.01
N MET A 167 -11.69 9.82 -7.13
CA MET A 167 -10.36 9.42 -7.59
C MET A 167 -9.46 10.61 -7.91
N THR A 168 -9.98 11.56 -8.69
CA THR A 168 -9.25 12.79 -9.02
C THR A 168 -8.93 13.58 -7.75
N ALA A 169 -9.88 13.67 -6.81
CA ALA A 169 -9.69 14.30 -5.52
C ALA A 169 -8.64 13.57 -4.68
N LEU A 170 -8.64 12.24 -4.65
CA LEU A 170 -7.65 11.44 -3.91
C LEU A 170 -6.25 11.63 -4.48
N PHE A 171 -6.09 11.62 -5.80
CA PHE A 171 -4.81 11.94 -6.44
C PHE A 171 -4.36 13.37 -6.18
N LEU A 172 -5.27 14.35 -6.20
CA LEU A 172 -4.96 15.74 -5.85
C LEU A 172 -4.55 15.88 -4.38
N ILE A 173 -5.23 15.21 -3.47
CA ILE A 173 -4.88 15.21 -2.04
C ILE A 173 -3.50 14.57 -1.83
N ILE A 174 -3.23 13.43 -2.46
CA ILE A 174 -1.90 12.82 -2.42
C ILE A 174 -0.86 13.79 -2.98
N PHE A 175 -1.12 14.43 -4.12
CA PHE A 175 -0.23 15.41 -4.72
C PHE A 175 0.05 16.59 -3.79
N ILE A 176 -0.98 17.15 -3.17
CA ILE A 176 -0.86 18.25 -2.20
C ILE A 176 -0.07 17.80 -0.97
N ASP A 177 -0.36 16.62 -0.41
CA ASP A 177 0.38 16.05 0.73
C ASP A 177 1.86 15.82 0.39
N GLN A 178 2.16 15.39 -0.84
CA GLN A 178 3.54 15.28 -1.33
C GLN A 178 4.20 16.64 -1.52
N TRP A 179 3.44 17.64 -1.99
CA TRP A 179 3.92 19.00 -2.18
C TRP A 179 4.24 19.67 -0.85
N GLU A 180 3.36 19.56 0.15
CA GLU A 180 3.55 20.14 1.49
C GLU A 180 4.72 19.48 2.25
N LYS A 181 4.92 18.17 2.10
CA LYS A 181 6.05 17.45 2.73
C LYS A 181 7.40 17.68 2.05
N ALA A 182 7.42 18.25 0.85
CA ALA A 182 8.66 18.57 0.15
C ALA A 182 9.27 19.87 0.73
N GLU A 183 10.00 19.77 1.84
CA GLU A 183 10.64 20.92 2.53
C GLU A 183 11.63 21.74 1.67
N LYS A 184 11.98 21.33 0.44
CA LYS A 184 12.79 22.11 -0.50
C LYS A 184 12.23 22.07 -1.91
N HIS A 185 11.47 23.09 -2.27
CA HIS A 185 11.04 23.37 -3.65
C HIS A 185 12.18 23.92 -4.56
N THR A 186 13.41 23.99 -4.08
CA THR A 186 14.53 24.66 -4.77
C THR A 186 15.40 23.76 -5.65
N LEU A 187 15.23 22.43 -5.65
CA LEU A 187 16.06 21.56 -6.50
C LEU A 187 15.55 21.39 -7.94
N ALA A 188 14.37 21.90 -8.28
CA ALA A 188 13.86 21.92 -9.65
C ALA A 188 14.18 23.22 -10.41
N LEU A 189 14.74 24.22 -9.73
CA LEU A 189 15.04 25.55 -10.28
C LEU A 189 16.48 25.98 -10.02
N SER A 190 17.42 25.09 -9.71
CA SER A 190 18.84 25.43 -9.86
C SER A 190 19.19 25.30 -11.34
N PRO A 191 19.41 26.40 -12.09
CA PRO A 191 20.13 26.29 -13.33
C PRO A 191 21.57 25.90 -12.95
N LEU A 192 22.07 24.84 -13.59
CA LEU A 192 23.50 24.82 -13.91
C LEU A 192 23.82 26.04 -14.77
#